data_AF-A0A919T3Z0-F1
#
_entry.id   AF-A0A919T3Z0-F1
#
_cell.length_a   1.000
_cell.length_b   1.000
_cell.length_c   1.000
_cell.angle_alpha   90.00
_cell.angle_beta   90.00
_cell.angle_gamma   90.00
#
_symmetry.space_group_name_H-M   'P 1'
#
loop_
_entity.id
_entity.type
_entity.pdbx_description
1 polymer ?
#
loop_
_entity_poly.entity_id
_entity_poly.type
_entity_poly.pdbx_seq_one_letter_code
_entity_poly.pdbx_strand_id
1 'polypeptide(L)'
;MRVRRSRDDGFTMMEVVVALALISAMMAALGTYFAASVRTSRYQSQIQTATRLAQAGMESARGFGGPTLLVGRAQCGSCLNLSVFDTYGYLSNTTRWDAPVSGVSPTVPIPDTQDLALTANKVKYYRYFLVGRCWQPRAGGTCGTDPAQPVQMVRLVVAITWTSSDCKYATCIRAATSLFSAEPADPVFSQ
;
A
#
# COMPACT_ATOMS: atom_id res chain seq x y z
N MET A 1 -15.33 -50.81 59.29
CA MET A 1 -15.62 -49.45 58.78
C MET A 1 -14.36 -48.60 58.98
N ARG A 2 -13.63 -48.27 57.91
CA ARG A 2 -12.29 -47.63 57.98
C ARG A 2 -12.47 -46.13 57.70
N VAL A 3 -12.29 -45.30 58.72
CA VAL A 3 -12.36 -43.84 58.59
C VAL A 3 -11.09 -43.37 57.87
N ARG A 4 -11.23 -42.93 56.61
CA ARG A 4 -10.19 -42.16 55.92
C ARG A 4 -10.10 -40.81 56.62
N ARG A 5 -8.98 -40.54 57.32
CA ARG A 5 -8.61 -39.16 57.67
C ARG A 5 -8.29 -38.45 56.35
N SER A 6 -9.22 -37.61 55.90
CA SER A 6 -8.87 -36.53 54.98
C SER A 6 -7.87 -35.67 55.74
N ARG A 7 -6.61 -35.69 55.30
CA ARG A 7 -5.60 -34.79 55.80
C ARG A 7 -5.98 -33.44 55.21
N ASP A 8 -6.64 -32.61 56.01
CA ASP A 8 -6.86 -31.20 55.67
C ASP A 8 -5.48 -30.52 55.65
N ASP A 9 -4.75 -30.69 54.55
CA ASP A 9 -3.64 -29.82 54.19
C ASP A 9 -4.27 -28.48 53.80
N GLY A 10 -4.55 -27.66 54.81
CA GLY A 10 -4.93 -26.28 54.60
C GLY A 10 -3.82 -25.58 53.79
N PHE A 11 -4.22 -24.81 52.78
CA PHE A 11 -3.32 -23.99 51.97
C PHE A 11 -2.36 -23.24 52.89
N THR A 12 -1.06 -23.48 52.76
CA THR A 12 -0.09 -22.77 53.58
C THR A 12 -0.09 -21.30 53.18
N MET A 13 0.12 -20.38 54.12
CA MET A 13 0.21 -18.94 53.82
C MET A 13 1.22 -18.64 52.70
N MET A 14 2.28 -19.45 52.60
CA MET A 14 3.28 -19.36 51.54
C MET A 14 2.71 -19.69 50.16
N GLU A 15 1.85 -20.71 50.06
CA GLU A 15 1.22 -21.12 48.81
C GLU A 15 0.27 -20.04 48.25
N VAL A 16 -0.48 -19.36 49.13
CA VAL A 16 -1.36 -18.24 48.75
C VAL A 16 -0.53 -17.06 48.22
N VAL A 17 0.58 -16.73 48.88
CA VAL A 17 1.46 -15.62 48.45
C VAL A 17 2.07 -15.93 47.07
N VAL A 18 2.53 -17.17 46.84
CA VAL A 18 3.07 -17.59 45.55
C VAL A 18 1.99 -17.57 44.46
N ALA A 19 0.78 -18.05 44.74
CA ALA A 19 -0.33 -18.03 43.79
C ALA A 19 -0.70 -16.60 43.38
N LEU A 20 -0.79 -15.66 44.33
CA LEU A 20 -1.08 -14.26 44.05
C LEU A 20 0.04 -13.61 43.21
N ALA A 21 1.31 -13.90 43.52
CA ALA A 21 2.44 -13.41 42.73
C ALA A 21 2.37 -13.92 41.28
N LEU A 22 2.09 -15.20 41.07
CA LEU A 22 1.96 -15.80 39.73
C LEU A 22 0.78 -15.22 38.95
N ILE A 23 -0.38 -15.04 39.58
CA ILE A 23 -1.56 -14.45 38.93
C ILE A 23 -1.26 -12.99 38.52
N SER A 24 -0.61 -12.22 39.38
CA SER A 24 -0.24 -10.84 39.08
C SER A 24 0.74 -10.74 37.90
N ALA A 25 1.76 -11.61 37.86
CA ALA A 25 2.70 -11.70 36.76
C ALA A 25 2.02 -12.09 35.45
N MET A 26 1.08 -13.05 35.50
CA MET A 26 0.32 -13.49 34.33
C MET A 26 -0.57 -12.39 33.78
N MET A 27 -1.29 -11.66 34.64
CA MET A 27 -2.13 -10.53 34.23
C MET A 27 -1.31 -9.39 33.62
N ALA A 28 -0.11 -9.10 34.18
CA ALA A 28 0.80 -8.13 33.61
C ALA A 28 1.27 -8.52 32.19
N ALA A 29 1.59 -9.80 31.96
CA ALA A 29 1.98 -10.31 30.64
C ALA A 29 0.82 -10.27 29.63
N LEU A 30 -0.41 -10.60 30.04
CA LEU A 30 -1.58 -10.52 29.18
C LEU A 30 -1.89 -9.07 28.77
N GLY A 31 -1.69 -8.11 29.67
CA GLY A 31 -1.87 -6.69 29.39
C GLY A 31 -0.94 -6.18 28.28
N THR A 32 0.35 -6.54 28.33
CA THR A 32 1.32 -6.13 27.30
C THR A 32 1.03 -6.79 25.96
N TYR A 33 0.69 -8.09 25.97
CA TYR A 33 0.30 -8.81 24.76
C TYR A 33 -0.95 -8.23 24.11
N PHE A 34 -1.98 -7.92 24.90
CA PHE A 34 -3.21 -7.29 24.39
C PHE A 34 -2.93 -5.95 23.72
N ALA A 35 -2.12 -5.08 24.34
CA ALA A 35 -1.75 -3.80 23.75
C ALA A 35 -0.99 -3.96 22.43
N ALA A 36 -0.05 -4.91 22.36
CA ALA A 36 0.70 -5.23 21.14
C ALA A 36 -0.22 -5.80 20.04
N SER A 37 -1.15 -6.67 20.41
CA SER A 37 -2.13 -7.26 19.49
C SER A 37 -3.07 -6.20 18.90
N VAL A 38 -3.59 -5.28 19.72
CA VAL A 38 -4.44 -4.17 19.26
C VAL A 38 -3.69 -3.24 18.30
N ARG A 39 -2.43 -2.90 18.60
CA ARG A 39 -1.59 -2.09 17.69
C ARG A 39 -1.39 -2.78 16.34
N THR A 40 -1.03 -4.06 16.37
CA THR A 40 -0.82 -4.86 15.16
C THR A 40 -2.11 -4.97 14.33
N SER A 41 -3.25 -5.21 14.98
CA SER A 41 -4.56 -5.29 14.34
C SER A 41 -4.93 -3.98 13.61
N ARG A 42 -4.69 -2.82 14.25
CA ARG A 42 -4.92 -1.51 13.64
C ARG A 42 -4.03 -1.29 12.41
N TYR A 43 -2.74 -1.63 12.51
CA TYR A 43 -1.81 -1.52 11.39
C TYR A 43 -2.21 -2.41 10.21
N GLN A 44 -2.61 -3.65 10.46
CA GLN A 44 -3.11 -4.55 9.42
C GLN A 44 -4.39 -4.04 8.76
N SER A 45 -5.31 -3.49 9.56
CA SER A 45 -6.53 -2.85 9.03
C SER A 45 -6.22 -1.66 8.12
N GLN A 46 -5.22 -0.83 8.47
CA GLN A 46 -4.77 0.27 7.64
C GLN A 46 -4.17 -0.22 6.32
N ILE A 47 -3.33 -1.26 6.36
CA ILE A 47 -2.77 -1.87 5.15
C ILE A 47 -3.87 -2.38 4.22
N GLN A 48 -4.84 -3.13 4.75
CA GLN A 48 -5.95 -3.66 3.94
C GLN A 48 -6.78 -2.54 3.31
N THR A 49 -7.01 -1.46 4.04
CA THR A 49 -7.70 -0.27 3.52
C THR A 49 -6.89 0.37 2.39
N ALA A 50 -5.59 0.59 2.58
CA ALA A 50 -4.71 1.14 1.56
C ALA A 50 -4.67 0.26 0.31
N THR A 51 -4.59 -1.06 0.45
CA THR A 51 -4.63 -2.00 -0.67
C THR A 51 -5.94 -1.91 -1.45
N ARG A 52 -7.10 -1.85 -0.76
CA ARG A 52 -8.40 -1.67 -1.41
C ARG A 52 -8.50 -0.35 -2.16
N LEU A 53 -7.98 0.74 -1.59
CA LEU A 53 -7.95 2.05 -2.26
C LEU A 53 -7.04 2.05 -3.50
N ALA A 54 -5.90 1.36 -3.44
CA ALA A 54 -4.99 1.20 -4.58
C ALA A 54 -5.66 0.38 -5.70
N GLN A 55 -6.30 -0.74 -5.35
CA GLN A 55 -7.03 -1.59 -6.29
C GLN A 55 -8.21 -0.85 -6.92
N ALA A 56 -9.03 -0.16 -6.13
CA ALA A 56 -10.15 0.63 -6.65
C ALA A 56 -9.69 1.73 -7.61
N GLY A 57 -8.57 2.40 -7.30
CA GLY A 57 -7.97 3.36 -8.22
C GLY A 57 -7.44 2.69 -9.50
N MET A 58 -6.84 1.51 -9.39
CA MET A 58 -6.35 0.75 -10.55
C MET A 58 -7.49 0.32 -11.47
N GLU A 59 -8.59 -0.19 -10.92
CA GLU A 59 -9.76 -0.59 -11.72
C GLU A 59 -10.42 0.61 -12.40
N SER A 60 -10.53 1.74 -11.69
CA SER A 60 -11.03 2.98 -12.28
C SER A 60 -10.15 3.47 -13.43
N ALA A 61 -8.83 3.43 -13.28
CA ALA A 61 -7.91 3.89 -14.31
C ALA A 61 -7.79 2.91 -15.49
N ARG A 62 -7.93 1.61 -15.24
CA ARG A 62 -7.88 0.57 -16.26
C ARG A 62 -8.99 0.70 -17.30
N GLY A 63 -10.15 1.25 -16.90
CA GLY A 63 -11.28 1.50 -17.80
C GLY A 63 -10.98 2.45 -18.96
N PHE A 64 -9.95 3.29 -18.86
CA PHE A 64 -9.60 4.24 -19.92
C PHE A 64 -8.72 3.65 -21.02
N GLY A 65 -8.02 2.53 -20.77
CA GLY A 65 -7.04 1.94 -21.69
C GLY A 65 -5.63 2.56 -21.57
N GLY A 66 -4.61 1.84 -22.03
CA GLY A 66 -3.21 2.26 -21.88
C GLY A 66 -2.82 3.59 -22.54
N PRO A 67 -3.16 3.82 -23.83
CA PRO A 67 -2.77 5.03 -24.55
C PRO A 67 -3.38 6.30 -23.95
N THR A 68 -4.62 6.23 -23.45
CA THR A 68 -5.33 7.39 -22.89
C THR A 68 -4.76 7.86 -21.57
N LEU A 69 -4.04 6.99 -20.82
CA LEU A 69 -3.34 7.37 -19.59
C LEU A 69 -2.22 8.38 -19.84
N LEU A 70 -1.73 8.50 -21.09
CA LEU A 70 -0.71 9.47 -21.48
C LEU A 70 -1.31 10.82 -21.91
N VAL A 71 -2.62 10.92 -22.08
CA VAL A 71 -3.29 12.17 -22.48
C VAL A 71 -3.16 13.22 -21.37
N GLY A 72 -2.80 14.44 -21.75
CA GLY A 72 -2.55 15.55 -20.81
C GLY A 72 -1.26 15.40 -20.01
N ARG A 73 -0.39 14.44 -20.36
CA ARG A 73 0.86 14.15 -19.65
C ARG A 73 2.08 14.22 -20.55
N ALA A 74 3.17 14.73 -20.00
CA ALA A 74 4.48 14.82 -20.62
C ALA A 74 5.54 14.10 -19.76
N GLN A 75 6.70 13.85 -20.38
CA GLN A 75 7.85 13.30 -19.69
C GLN A 75 8.25 14.21 -18.53
N CYS A 76 8.58 13.60 -17.39
CA CYS A 76 9.00 14.34 -16.21
C CYS A 76 10.36 15.01 -16.40
N GLY A 77 10.35 16.33 -16.56
CA GLY A 77 11.53 17.19 -16.34
C GLY A 77 11.60 17.69 -14.89
N SER A 78 10.53 18.34 -14.41
CA SER A 78 10.42 18.93 -13.06
C SER A 78 9.14 18.48 -12.33
N CYS A 79 8.84 17.18 -12.37
CA CYS A 79 7.70 16.61 -11.64
C CYS A 79 7.94 16.59 -10.12
N LEU A 80 6.84 16.42 -9.36
CA LEU A 80 6.88 16.14 -7.93
C LEU A 80 7.90 15.02 -7.62
N ASN A 81 8.80 15.31 -6.67
CA ASN A 81 9.78 14.34 -6.20
C ASN A 81 9.06 13.24 -5.41
N LEU A 82 8.96 12.06 -6.02
CA LEU A 82 8.33 10.88 -5.46
C LEU A 82 9.31 9.72 -5.36
N SER A 83 10.59 10.05 -5.10
CA SER A 83 11.71 9.11 -4.94
C SER A 83 11.46 8.00 -3.91
N VAL A 84 10.53 8.21 -2.97
CA VAL A 84 10.11 7.17 -2.04
C VAL A 84 9.49 5.96 -2.78
N PHE A 85 8.73 6.17 -3.86
CA PHE A 85 8.17 5.06 -4.65
C PHE A 85 9.24 4.38 -5.51
N ASP A 86 10.24 5.15 -5.98
CA ASP A 86 11.42 4.62 -6.68
C ASP A 86 12.22 3.69 -5.76
N THR A 87 12.37 4.06 -4.48
CA THR A 87 13.07 3.26 -3.46
C THR A 87 12.40 1.89 -3.26
N TYR A 88 11.07 1.82 -3.38
CA TYR A 88 10.32 0.56 -3.33
C TYR A 88 10.25 -0.17 -4.70
N GLY A 89 10.86 0.39 -5.75
CA GLY A 89 10.94 -0.21 -7.07
C GLY A 89 9.67 -0.11 -7.92
N TYR A 90 8.63 0.60 -7.48
CA TYR A 90 7.34 0.65 -8.19
C TYR A 90 7.42 1.32 -9.56
N LEU A 91 8.33 2.28 -9.72
CA LEU A 91 8.60 2.98 -10.97
C LEU A 91 9.92 2.55 -11.63
N SER A 92 10.53 1.47 -11.13
CA SER A 92 11.77 0.95 -11.71
C SER A 92 11.59 0.60 -13.19
N ASN A 93 12.64 0.84 -13.98
CA ASN A 93 12.66 0.56 -15.42
C ASN A 93 11.56 1.29 -16.21
N THR A 94 11.12 2.46 -15.76
CA THR A 94 10.17 3.30 -16.49
C THR A 94 10.63 4.75 -16.53
N THR A 95 10.41 5.39 -17.67
CA THR A 95 10.58 6.83 -17.82
C THR A 95 9.29 7.50 -17.37
N ARG A 96 9.36 8.32 -16.32
CA ARG A 96 8.17 8.96 -15.73
C ARG A 96 7.52 9.95 -16.70
N TRP A 97 6.19 9.91 -16.75
CA TRP A 97 5.32 10.68 -17.63
C TRP A 97 4.19 11.34 -16.82
N ASP A 98 4.57 12.07 -15.76
CA ASP A 98 3.63 12.70 -14.82
C ASP A 98 3.58 14.24 -14.92
N ALA A 99 4.29 14.84 -15.89
CA ALA A 99 4.28 16.30 -16.01
C ALA A 99 2.98 16.77 -16.68
N PRO A 100 2.30 17.81 -16.17
CA PRO A 100 1.10 18.35 -16.82
C PRO A 100 1.45 18.96 -18.18
N VAL A 101 0.56 18.73 -19.16
CA VAL A 101 0.56 19.48 -20.43
C VAL A 101 -0.44 20.62 -20.30
N SER A 102 0.03 21.86 -20.52
CA SER A 102 -0.82 23.05 -20.41
C SER A 102 -2.00 22.99 -21.40
N GLY A 103 -3.21 23.29 -20.91
CA GLY A 103 -4.43 23.35 -21.73
C GLY A 103 -5.06 22.00 -22.08
N VAL A 104 -4.53 20.88 -21.56
CA VAL A 104 -5.09 19.54 -21.79
C VAL A 104 -5.42 18.88 -20.45
N SER A 105 -6.70 18.57 -20.24
CA SER A 105 -7.14 17.85 -19.04
C SER A 105 -6.62 16.40 -19.07
N PRO A 106 -5.92 15.94 -18.03
CA PRO A 106 -5.41 14.58 -17.96
C PRO A 106 -6.55 13.59 -17.70
N THR A 107 -6.48 12.40 -18.32
CA THR A 107 -7.49 11.34 -18.15
C THR A 107 -7.57 10.82 -16.71
N VAL A 108 -6.42 10.71 -16.06
CA VAL A 108 -6.30 10.37 -14.64
C VAL A 108 -5.63 11.54 -13.89
N PRO A 109 -5.98 11.81 -12.61
CA PRO A 109 -5.46 12.95 -11.87
C PRO A 109 -3.92 12.99 -11.81
N ILE A 110 -3.33 14.17 -12.02
CA ILE A 110 -1.87 14.34 -11.96
C ILE A 110 -1.44 14.33 -10.47
N PRO A 111 -0.29 13.73 -10.11
CA PRO A 111 0.14 13.63 -8.71
C PRO A 111 0.35 14.98 -7.99
N ASP A 112 0.62 16.04 -8.76
CA ASP A 112 0.81 17.42 -8.29
C ASP A 112 -0.51 18.08 -7.87
N THR A 113 -1.57 17.84 -8.65
CA THR A 113 -2.89 18.41 -8.34
C THR A 113 -3.37 17.77 -7.05
N GLN A 114 -3.27 18.52 -5.95
CA GLN A 114 -3.76 18.11 -4.64
C GLN A 114 -5.19 17.61 -4.80
N ASP A 115 -5.43 16.33 -4.62
CA ASP A 115 -6.81 15.87 -4.56
C ASP A 115 -7.09 14.76 -3.55
N LEU A 116 -8.17 15.02 -2.82
CA LEU A 116 -9.00 14.14 -2.00
C LEU A 116 -8.25 13.19 -1.07
N ALA A 117 -7.88 13.70 0.11
CA ALA A 117 -7.60 12.85 1.26
C ALA A 117 -8.81 11.93 1.53
N LEU A 118 -8.67 10.65 1.21
CA LEU A 118 -9.66 9.62 1.50
C LEU A 118 -9.57 9.33 3.00
N THR A 119 -10.65 9.58 3.74
CA THR A 119 -10.65 9.33 5.19
C THR A 119 -11.37 8.01 5.48
N ALA A 120 -10.67 7.09 6.12
CA ALA A 120 -11.24 5.84 6.63
C ALA A 120 -10.73 5.61 8.05
N ASN A 121 -11.66 5.35 8.99
CA ASN A 121 -11.32 5.13 10.41
C ASN A 121 -10.45 6.22 11.03
N LYS A 122 -10.72 7.50 10.69
CA LYS A 122 -9.95 8.69 11.12
C LYS A 122 -8.49 8.73 10.61
N VAL A 123 -8.10 7.83 9.71
CA VAL A 123 -6.82 7.85 9.00
C VAL A 123 -7.04 8.49 7.63
N LYS A 124 -6.18 9.46 7.28
CA LYS A 124 -6.17 10.09 5.96
C LYS A 124 -5.22 9.32 5.04
N TYR A 125 -5.74 8.93 3.89
CA TYR A 125 -5.01 8.28 2.81
C TYR A 125 -4.92 9.24 1.63
N TYR A 126 -3.73 9.35 1.05
CA TYR A 126 -3.48 10.13 -0.17
C TYR A 126 -3.22 9.17 -1.31
N ARG A 127 -3.88 9.40 -2.44
CA ARG A 127 -3.77 8.55 -3.63
C ARG A 127 -3.08 9.29 -4.76
N TYR A 128 -2.10 8.65 -5.39
CA TYR A 128 -1.33 9.18 -6.50
C TYR A 128 -1.44 8.26 -7.71
N PHE A 129 -1.67 8.83 -8.89
CA PHE A 129 -1.66 8.12 -10.17
C PHE A 129 -0.38 8.48 -10.92
N LEU A 130 0.59 7.56 -10.86
CA LEU A 130 1.89 7.70 -11.48
C LEU A 130 1.88 6.93 -12.80
N VAL A 131 2.27 7.59 -13.87
CA VAL A 131 2.29 7.04 -15.21
C VAL A 131 3.72 7.10 -15.70
N GLY A 132 4.20 5.99 -16.26
CA GLY A 132 5.51 5.88 -16.88
C GLY A 132 5.41 5.19 -18.23
N ARG A 133 6.37 5.48 -19.10
CA ARG A 133 6.59 4.72 -20.33
C ARG A 133 7.72 3.73 -20.12
N CYS A 134 7.59 2.57 -20.74
CA CYS A 134 8.68 1.63 -20.87
C CYS A 134 8.52 0.85 -22.16
N TRP A 135 9.56 0.15 -22.58
CA TRP A 135 9.57 -0.58 -23.85
C TRP A 135 10.03 -2.02 -23.65
N GLN A 136 9.52 -2.92 -24.50
CA GLN A 136 9.78 -4.36 -24.45
C GLN A 136 10.21 -4.90 -25.83
N PRO A 137 11.02 -5.97 -25.86
CA PRO A 137 11.28 -6.71 -27.09
C PRO A 137 10.00 -7.29 -27.69
N ARG A 138 9.98 -7.50 -29.02
CA ARG A 138 8.83 -8.09 -29.72
C ARG A 138 8.49 -9.52 -29.23
N ALA A 139 9.47 -10.25 -28.73
CA ALA A 139 9.29 -11.57 -28.14
C ALA A 139 8.72 -11.55 -26.71
N GLY A 140 8.44 -10.36 -26.16
CA GLY A 140 8.14 -10.17 -24.74
C GLY A 140 9.40 -10.10 -23.88
N GLY A 141 9.23 -9.71 -22.61
CA GLY A 141 10.34 -9.61 -21.65
C GLY A 141 10.12 -8.53 -20.60
N THR A 142 11.20 -8.18 -19.89
CA THR A 142 11.18 -7.08 -18.93
C THR A 142 11.00 -5.75 -19.65
N CYS A 143 10.10 -4.91 -19.11
CA CYS A 143 9.95 -3.55 -19.61
C CYS A 143 11.13 -2.70 -19.14
N GLY A 144 11.78 -2.00 -20.08
CA GLY A 144 12.94 -1.16 -19.84
C GLY A 144 12.73 0.29 -20.29
N THR A 145 13.74 1.12 -20.10
CA THR A 145 13.73 2.55 -20.52
C THR A 145 14.30 2.76 -21.92
N ASP A 146 14.67 1.70 -22.64
CA ASP A 146 15.30 1.76 -23.96
C ASP A 146 14.24 1.98 -25.06
N PRO A 147 14.15 3.19 -25.65
CA PRO A 147 13.16 3.48 -26.67
C PRO A 147 13.45 2.80 -28.02
N ALA A 148 14.59 2.12 -28.18
CA ALA A 148 14.88 1.33 -29.38
C ALA A 148 14.09 0.01 -29.43
N GLN A 149 13.52 -0.42 -28.31
CA GLN A 149 12.69 -1.63 -28.26
C GLN A 149 11.32 -1.40 -28.94
N PRO A 150 10.81 -2.38 -29.70
CA PRO A 150 9.69 -2.17 -30.63
C PRO A 150 8.31 -2.08 -29.97
N VAL A 151 8.13 -2.57 -28.74
CA VAL A 151 6.82 -2.59 -28.06
C VAL A 151 6.80 -1.52 -26.99
N GLN A 152 6.06 -0.44 -27.22
CA GLN A 152 5.88 0.60 -26.22
C GLN A 152 4.74 0.22 -25.25
N MET A 153 5.02 0.34 -23.96
CA MET A 153 4.11 0.05 -22.87
C MET A 153 3.93 1.28 -21.98
N VAL A 154 2.78 1.35 -21.32
CA VAL A 154 2.47 2.33 -20.29
C VAL A 154 2.37 1.61 -18.94
N ARG A 155 3.23 1.99 -18.00
CA ARG A 155 3.11 1.56 -16.61
C ARG A 155 2.23 2.54 -15.86
N LEU A 156 1.18 2.02 -15.25
CA LEU A 156 0.41 2.75 -14.26
C LEU A 156 0.77 2.24 -12.87
N VAL A 157 0.99 3.17 -11.95
CA VAL A 157 1.13 2.89 -10.52
C VAL A 157 0.12 3.74 -9.78
N VAL A 158 -0.77 3.07 -9.05
CA VAL A 158 -1.69 3.71 -8.11
C VAL A 158 -1.10 3.55 -6.73
N ALA A 159 -0.49 4.62 -6.22
CA ALA A 159 0.18 4.62 -4.93
C ALA A 159 -0.71 5.27 -3.86
N ILE A 160 -0.72 4.70 -2.67
CA ILE A 160 -1.43 5.15 -1.49
C ILE A 160 -0.43 5.42 -0.38
N THR A 161 -0.49 6.61 0.20
CA THR A 161 0.31 6.97 1.37
C THR A 161 -0.58 7.37 2.55
N TRP A 162 -0.19 7.00 3.75
CA TRP A 162 -0.84 7.46 4.98
C TRP A 162 0.18 7.58 6.10
N THR A 163 -0.13 8.35 7.13
CA THR A 163 0.74 8.52 8.29
C THR A 163 0.42 7.50 9.37
N SER A 164 1.43 6.82 9.91
CA SER A 164 1.30 5.94 11.08
C SER A 164 2.62 5.86 11.84
N SER A 165 2.56 5.74 13.17
CA SER A 165 3.72 5.52 14.03
C SER A 165 4.39 4.15 13.80
N ASP A 166 3.66 3.20 13.21
CA ASP A 166 4.16 1.85 12.94
C ASP A 166 5.03 1.77 11.67
N CYS A 167 5.23 2.89 10.96
CA CYS A 167 6.00 2.96 9.73
C CYS A 167 7.39 3.58 9.94
N LYS A 168 8.41 3.04 9.24
CA LYS A 168 9.83 3.39 9.42
C LYS A 168 10.13 4.90 9.35
N TYR A 169 9.38 5.65 8.55
CA TYR A 169 9.55 7.09 8.37
C TYR A 169 8.25 7.87 8.66
N ALA A 170 7.42 7.38 9.58
CA ALA A 170 6.08 7.90 9.91
C ALA A 170 5.07 7.95 8.74
N THR A 171 5.51 7.57 7.53
CA THR A 171 4.71 7.48 6.31
C THR A 171 4.75 6.06 5.79
N CYS A 172 3.58 5.49 5.60
CA CYS A 172 3.37 4.16 5.06
C CYS A 172 3.01 4.26 3.58
N ILE A 173 3.38 3.22 2.82
CA ILE A 173 3.18 3.18 1.38
C ILE A 173 2.63 1.83 0.96
N ARG A 174 1.62 1.85 0.10
CA ARG A 174 1.14 0.71 -0.67
C ARG A 174 0.87 1.14 -2.09
N ALA A 175 1.21 0.32 -3.06
CA ALA A 175 0.91 0.63 -4.45
C ALA A 175 0.45 -0.62 -5.20
N ALA A 176 -0.42 -0.40 -6.18
CA ALA A 176 -0.73 -1.37 -7.23
C ALA A 176 -0.04 -0.91 -8.52
N THR A 177 0.50 -1.83 -9.30
CA THR A 177 1.12 -1.54 -10.60
C THR A 177 0.54 -2.43 -11.68
N SER A 178 0.34 -1.85 -12.87
CA SER A 178 -0.09 -2.56 -14.06
C SER A 178 0.68 -2.04 -15.28
N LEU A 179 0.81 -2.89 -16.30
CA LEU A 179 1.38 -2.55 -17.60
C LEU A 179 0.28 -2.66 -18.66
N PHE A 180 0.21 -1.66 -19.52
CA PHE A 180 -0.73 -1.58 -20.63
C PHE A 180 0.04 -1.38 -21.93
N SER A 181 -0.51 -1.81 -23.06
CA SER A 181 0.02 -1.41 -24.35
C SER A 181 -0.12 0.11 -24.52
N ALA A 182 0.87 0.75 -25.14
CA ALA A 182 0.74 2.14 -25.57
C ALA A 182 0.13 2.28 -26.98
N GLU A 183 -0.18 1.15 -27.64
CA GLU A 183 -0.73 1.12 -28.99
C GLU A 183 -2.21 1.55 -29.01
N PRO A 184 -2.60 2.58 -29.79
CA PRO A 184 -3.99 3.01 -29.91
C PRO A 184 -4.95 1.95 -30.47
N ALA A 185 -4.43 1.00 -31.25
CA ALA A 185 -5.21 -0.09 -31.85
C ALA A 185 -5.48 -1.26 -30.88
N ASP A 186 -4.94 -1.23 -29.66
CA ASP A 186 -5.21 -2.27 -28.66
C ASP A 186 -6.68 -2.16 -28.19
N PRO A 187 -7.46 -3.26 -28.14
CA PRO A 187 -8.88 -3.19 -27.87
C PRO A 187 -9.14 -2.64 -26.47
N VAL A 188 -9.85 -1.51 -26.43
CA VAL A 188 -10.40 -0.96 -25.19
C VAL A 188 -11.70 -1.69 -24.87
N PHE A 189 -11.76 -2.34 -23.72
CA PHE A 189 -13.01 -2.91 -23.22
C PHE A 189 -13.85 -1.76 -22.66
N SER A 190 -14.91 -1.36 -23.37
CA SER A 190 -15.87 -0.39 -22.87
C SER A 190 -16.51 -0.94 -21.59
N GLN A 191 -16.47 -0.16 -20.51
CA GLN A 191 -17.17 -0.46 -19.26
C GLN A 191 -18.68 -0.29 -19.40
#